data_AF-A0A9W7ZUG4-F1
#
_entry.id   AF-A0A9W7ZUG4-F1
#
_cell.length_a   1.000
_cell.length_b   1.000
_cell.length_c   1.000
_cell.angle_alpha   90.00
_cell.angle_beta   90.00
_cell.angle_gamma   90.00
#
_symmetry.space_group_name_H-M   'P 1'
#
loop_
_entity.id
_entity.type
_entity.pdbx_description
1 polymer ?
#
loop_
_entity_poly.entity_id
_entity_poly.type
_entity_poly.pdbx_seq_one_letter_code
_entity_poly.pdbx_strand_id
1 'polypeptide(L)'
;MIADTPFFYHYASFDPKLRPLTIPNPCFIDKSLASRSPSASPSQCFRPTPALSASPQSSSYTSTSCHDTCSPASSASSSNKKSDNLFKNPPNSFISYRLDKCRELMKKYPDLNQRFISKMVADLWKNESKEVKDMYKARYMEMKQDKQNEQKNLAKKLNIRPLDESSSNDSRAKRRKTQGLNVAKASNAFIKYRRDKSKELYEINPGLTQPEISRILGEKWKNESKEVKQFYKKLQILETVETKARQQAMLDQLNLEVDINNDLSHTQQISPEIPQRTLSVPPRQTVNNQTCLHYKLPSIREVFSDIPWNDHLKTNHNL
;
A
#
# COMPACT_ATOMS: atom_id res chain seq x y z
N MET A 1 -68.93 -7.46 9.39
CA MET A 1 -68.63 -8.75 10.04
C MET A 1 -67.43 -9.36 9.35
N ILE A 2 -66.22 -9.06 9.83
CA ILE A 2 -64.98 -9.67 9.36
C ILE A 2 -64.34 -10.24 10.62
N ALA A 3 -64.19 -11.56 10.64
CA ALA A 3 -63.78 -12.33 11.81
C ALA A 3 -62.26 -12.29 12.00
N ASP A 4 -61.86 -12.03 13.24
CA ASP A 4 -60.50 -12.14 13.76
C ASP A 4 -60.01 -13.59 13.77
N THR A 5 -58.81 -13.82 13.24
CA THR A 5 -58.05 -15.07 13.46
C THR A 5 -56.77 -14.75 14.24
N PRO A 6 -56.57 -15.31 15.45
CA PRO A 6 -55.33 -15.12 16.19
C PRO A 6 -54.25 -16.12 15.74
N PHE A 7 -53.08 -15.59 15.38
CA PHE A 7 -51.86 -16.36 15.13
C PHE A 7 -51.25 -16.80 16.46
N PHE A 8 -51.41 -18.08 16.81
CA PHE A 8 -50.67 -18.72 17.90
C PHE A 8 -49.25 -19.07 17.43
N TYR A 9 -48.23 -18.39 17.98
CA TYR A 9 -46.84 -18.80 17.85
C TYR A 9 -46.52 -19.88 18.89
N HIS A 10 -46.24 -21.09 18.42
CA HIS A 10 -45.65 -22.15 19.24
C HIS A 10 -44.17 -21.85 19.51
N TYR A 11 -43.83 -21.65 20.78
CA TYR A 11 -42.46 -21.65 21.29
C TYR A 11 -41.89 -23.06 21.20
N ALA A 12 -40.83 -23.25 20.43
CA ALA A 12 -40.05 -24.50 20.43
C ALA A 12 -39.15 -24.52 21.67
N SER A 13 -39.40 -25.49 22.57
CA SER A 13 -38.53 -25.83 23.69
C SER A 13 -37.13 -26.22 23.22
N PHE A 14 -36.12 -25.52 23.74
CA PHE A 14 -34.71 -25.90 23.61
C PHE A 14 -34.38 -26.98 24.66
N ASP A 15 -33.86 -28.11 24.19
CA ASP A 15 -33.51 -29.29 24.97
C ASP A 15 -32.08 -29.17 25.55
N PRO A 16 -31.86 -29.11 26.89
CA PRO A 16 -30.56 -28.78 27.48
C PRO A 16 -29.73 -30.02 27.87
N LYS A 17 -29.44 -30.93 26.92
CA LYS A 17 -28.68 -32.16 27.21
C LYS A 17 -27.54 -32.52 26.24
N LEU A 18 -26.74 -31.56 25.81
CA LEU A 18 -25.45 -31.87 25.19
C LEU A 18 -24.28 -31.32 26.00
N ARG A 19 -23.52 -32.26 26.56
CA ARG A 19 -22.31 -32.08 27.38
C ARG A 19 -21.18 -31.43 26.57
N PRO A 20 -20.31 -30.63 27.20
CA PRO A 20 -19.11 -30.09 26.57
C PRO A 20 -18.05 -31.18 26.39
N LEU A 21 -17.46 -31.25 25.19
CA LEU A 21 -16.27 -32.05 24.91
C LEU A 21 -15.04 -31.35 25.49
N THR A 22 -14.43 -31.98 26.49
CA THR A 22 -13.13 -31.64 27.05
C THR A 22 -12.05 -31.81 25.99
N ILE A 23 -11.38 -30.73 25.60
CA ILE A 23 -10.16 -30.78 24.78
C ILE A 23 -8.97 -30.81 25.74
N PRO A 24 -8.05 -31.80 25.65
CA PRO A 24 -6.87 -31.85 26.50
C PRO A 24 -5.83 -30.82 26.05
N ASN A 25 -5.25 -30.14 27.05
CA ASN A 25 -4.14 -29.20 26.95
C ASN A 25 -2.92 -29.79 26.22
N PRO A 26 -2.31 -29.08 25.25
CA PRO A 26 -0.96 -29.36 24.82
C PRO A 26 0.07 -28.74 25.78
N CYS A 27 1.07 -29.57 26.07
CA CYS A 27 2.16 -29.41 27.00
C CYS A 27 2.89 -28.06 26.99
N PHE A 28 3.14 -27.58 28.21
CA PHE A 28 4.21 -26.67 28.59
C PHE A 28 5.56 -27.14 28.03
N ILE A 29 6.24 -26.31 27.24
CA ILE A 29 7.70 -26.40 27.08
C ILE A 29 8.30 -25.16 27.72
N ASP A 30 8.95 -25.41 28.84
CA ASP A 30 9.83 -24.52 29.56
C ASP A 30 11.15 -24.37 28.77
N LYS A 31 11.58 -23.14 28.50
CA LYS A 31 12.95 -22.84 28.04
C LYS A 31 13.44 -21.58 28.75
N SER A 32 14.07 -21.84 29.89
CA SER A 32 14.89 -20.91 30.63
C SER A 32 16.09 -20.41 29.82
N LEU A 33 16.39 -19.14 30.03
CA LEU A 33 17.68 -18.44 29.95
C LEU A 33 18.94 -19.31 29.74
N ALA A 34 19.71 -18.96 28.72
CA ALA A 34 21.17 -18.99 28.79
C ALA A 34 21.76 -17.87 27.90
N SER A 35 22.35 -16.90 28.58
CA SER A 35 23.28 -15.90 28.08
C SER A 35 24.54 -16.56 27.51
N ARG A 36 25.04 -16.07 26.37
CA ARG A 36 26.48 -16.00 26.02
C ARG A 36 26.72 -15.33 24.66
N SER A 37 27.40 -14.19 24.73
CA SER A 37 28.31 -13.62 23.72
C SER A 37 29.67 -13.46 24.43
N PRO A 38 30.79 -13.08 23.77
CA PRO A 38 31.18 -13.17 22.35
C PRO A 38 32.60 -13.79 22.17
N SER A 39 33.02 -14.14 20.94
CA SER A 39 34.47 -14.17 20.59
C SER A 39 34.74 -14.31 19.08
N ALA A 40 35.64 -13.45 18.59
CA ALA A 40 36.62 -13.59 17.50
C ALA A 40 36.18 -13.80 16.03
N SER A 41 36.23 -12.68 15.28
CA SER A 41 37.02 -12.32 14.07
C SER A 41 37.66 -13.40 13.14
N PRO A 42 38.28 -13.02 11.99
CA PRO A 42 37.64 -12.98 10.67
C PRO A 42 38.36 -13.86 9.63
N SER A 43 37.69 -14.29 8.57
CA SER A 43 38.36 -14.93 7.43
C SER A 43 37.99 -14.24 6.12
N GLN A 44 39.01 -13.59 5.57
CA GLN A 44 39.03 -12.93 4.27
C GLN A 44 39.09 -13.99 3.17
N CYS A 45 38.15 -13.97 2.23
CA CYS A 45 38.29 -14.66 0.96
C CYS A 45 38.59 -13.63 -0.14
N PHE A 46 39.86 -13.56 -0.52
CA PHE A 46 40.34 -12.92 -1.73
C PHE A 46 39.72 -13.60 -2.96
N ARG A 47 39.13 -12.81 -3.85
CA ARG A 47 38.87 -13.22 -5.24
C ARG A 47 39.85 -12.48 -6.17
N PRO A 48 40.53 -13.17 -7.09
CA PRO A 48 41.42 -12.53 -8.05
C PRO A 48 40.62 -11.89 -9.20
N THR A 49 41.05 -10.68 -9.56
CA THR A 49 40.78 -10.00 -10.82
C THR A 49 41.64 -10.59 -11.94
N PRO A 50 41.15 -10.62 -13.19
CA PRO A 50 42.01 -10.56 -14.36
C PRO A 50 41.93 -9.17 -15.01
N ALA A 51 43.10 -8.58 -15.20
CA ALA A 51 43.34 -7.36 -15.96
C ALA A 51 43.70 -7.70 -17.42
N LEU A 52 43.07 -7.03 -18.39
CA LEU A 52 43.53 -6.78 -19.77
C LEU A 52 42.78 -5.50 -20.23
N SER A 53 43.40 -4.33 -20.31
CA SER A 53 44.25 -3.82 -21.40
C SER A 53 43.55 -3.81 -22.78
N ALA A 54 43.04 -2.65 -23.21
CA ALA A 54 43.47 -1.98 -24.45
C ALA A 54 42.61 -0.72 -24.75
N SER A 55 43.29 0.24 -25.37
CA SER A 55 42.97 1.66 -25.59
C SER A 55 42.09 1.94 -26.84
N PRO A 56 41.79 3.22 -27.18
CA PRO A 56 40.51 3.66 -27.74
C PRO A 56 40.53 3.93 -29.26
N GLN A 57 39.36 3.91 -29.90
CA GLN A 57 39.12 4.65 -31.14
C GLN A 57 37.69 5.23 -31.24
N SER A 58 37.67 6.56 -31.37
CA SER A 58 36.75 7.41 -32.13
C SER A 58 35.89 6.70 -33.21
N SER A 59 34.59 6.96 -33.24
CA SER A 59 33.90 7.74 -34.31
C SER A 59 32.39 7.48 -34.42
N SER A 60 31.69 8.56 -34.79
CA SER A 60 30.43 8.62 -35.56
C SER A 60 29.09 8.28 -34.87
N TYR A 61 28.43 9.37 -34.51
CA TYR A 61 26.98 9.58 -34.44
C TYR A 61 26.29 9.11 -35.72
N THR A 62 25.41 8.13 -35.61
CA THR A 62 24.37 7.84 -36.61
C THR A 62 23.00 7.84 -35.93
N SER A 63 22.10 8.61 -36.53
CA SER A 63 20.73 8.86 -36.09
C SER A 63 19.89 7.58 -36.12
N THR A 64 19.37 7.17 -34.96
CA THR A 64 18.38 6.09 -34.85
C THR A 64 17.03 6.56 -35.37
N SER A 65 16.81 6.34 -36.67
CA SER A 65 15.51 6.38 -37.34
C SER A 65 14.78 5.07 -37.06
N CYS A 66 13.76 5.10 -36.20
CA CYS A 66 12.85 3.97 -35.97
C CYS A 66 11.59 4.11 -36.84
N HIS A 67 11.65 3.60 -38.05
CA HIS A 67 10.47 3.35 -38.89
C HIS A 67 10.08 1.87 -38.75
N ASP A 68 9.13 1.58 -37.86
CA ASP A 68 8.41 0.31 -37.87
C ASP A 68 7.31 0.36 -38.95
N THR A 69 7.68 -0.05 -40.16
CA THR A 69 6.75 -0.43 -41.23
C THR A 69 6.21 -1.84 -40.95
N CYS A 70 4.94 -1.95 -40.56
CA CYS A 70 4.21 -3.21 -40.59
C CYS A 70 3.63 -3.44 -41.99
N SER A 71 4.14 -4.43 -42.70
CA SER A 71 3.38 -5.18 -43.72
C SER A 71 3.67 -6.69 -43.57
N PRO A 72 2.72 -7.56 -43.96
CA PRO A 72 2.59 -8.90 -43.41
C PRO A 72 3.06 -10.00 -44.37
N ALA A 73 3.96 -10.88 -43.91
CA ALA A 73 4.25 -12.25 -44.37
C ALA A 73 5.62 -12.66 -43.78
N SER A 74 5.95 -13.83 -43.25
CA SER A 74 5.24 -15.07 -42.94
C SER A 74 6.15 -15.88 -41.99
N SER A 75 5.54 -16.77 -41.22
CA SER A 75 6.06 -18.09 -40.79
C SER A 75 7.42 -18.21 -40.07
N ALA A 76 7.37 -18.42 -38.74
CA ALA A 76 8.00 -19.54 -37.99
C ALA A 76 8.45 -19.15 -36.56
N SER A 77 7.53 -19.20 -35.59
CA SER A 77 7.83 -19.36 -34.13
C SER A 77 6.52 -19.41 -33.33
N SER A 78 5.68 -20.42 -33.57
CA SER A 78 4.27 -20.43 -33.12
C SER A 78 3.93 -21.38 -31.95
N SER A 79 4.91 -21.97 -31.25
CA SER A 79 4.60 -22.88 -30.14
C SER A 79 4.63 -22.24 -28.74
N ASN A 80 5.40 -21.16 -28.50
CA ASN A 80 5.54 -20.59 -27.14
C ASN A 80 4.64 -19.38 -26.81
N LYS A 81 3.91 -18.78 -27.77
CA LYS A 81 3.06 -17.60 -27.50
C LYS A 81 1.68 -17.92 -26.91
N LYS A 82 1.24 -19.19 -26.98
CA LYS A 82 -0.10 -19.60 -26.49
C LYS A 82 -0.18 -19.70 -24.97
N SER A 83 0.88 -20.18 -24.31
CA SER A 83 0.94 -20.24 -22.83
C SER A 83 0.96 -18.84 -22.20
N ASP A 84 1.62 -17.87 -22.84
CA ASP A 84 1.70 -16.49 -22.33
C ASP A 84 0.37 -15.72 -22.40
N ASN A 85 -0.49 -15.99 -23.40
CA ASN A 85 -1.79 -15.32 -23.51
C ASN A 85 -2.82 -15.86 -22.51
N LEU A 86 -2.64 -17.09 -22.04
CA LEU A 86 -3.55 -17.74 -21.10
C LEU A 86 -3.59 -17.04 -19.72
N PHE A 87 -2.47 -16.41 -19.34
CA PHE A 87 -2.36 -15.70 -18.07
C PHE A 87 -2.67 -14.20 -18.17
N LYS A 88 -2.67 -13.60 -19.36
CA LYS A 88 -2.95 -12.15 -19.53
C LYS A 88 -4.42 -11.82 -19.28
N ASN A 89 -4.70 -10.88 -18.40
CA ASN A 89 -6.07 -10.46 -18.09
C ASN A 89 -6.79 -9.96 -19.35
N PRO A 90 -8.12 -10.18 -19.47
CA PRO A 90 -8.85 -9.70 -20.62
C PRO A 90 -8.83 -8.16 -20.63
N PRO A 91 -8.77 -7.53 -21.82
CA PRO A 91 -8.75 -6.08 -21.93
C PRO A 91 -10.01 -5.49 -21.30
N ASN A 92 -9.86 -4.42 -20.52
CA ASN A 92 -11.03 -3.77 -19.91
C ASN A 92 -11.96 -3.16 -20.99
N SER A 93 -13.17 -2.73 -20.59
CA SER A 93 -14.17 -2.19 -21.51
C SER A 93 -13.66 -1.01 -22.34
N PHE A 94 -12.95 -0.06 -21.73
CA PHE A 94 -12.36 1.08 -22.43
C PHE A 94 -11.23 0.67 -23.38
N ILE A 95 -10.39 -0.31 -23.01
CA ILE A 95 -9.33 -0.81 -23.90
C ILE A 95 -9.93 -1.47 -25.13
N SER A 96 -10.99 -2.26 -24.97
CA SER A 96 -11.71 -2.88 -26.10
C SER A 96 -12.31 -1.80 -27.03
N TYR A 97 -13.01 -0.83 -26.46
CA TYR A 97 -13.52 0.33 -27.20
C TYR A 97 -12.41 1.10 -27.92
N ARG A 98 -11.28 1.32 -27.23
CA ARG A 98 -10.14 2.04 -27.79
C ARG A 98 -9.55 1.32 -28.99
N LEU A 99 -9.41 0.00 -28.94
CA LEU A 99 -8.88 -0.77 -30.07
C LEU A 99 -9.76 -0.62 -31.31
N ASP A 100 -11.08 -0.69 -31.14
CA ASP A 100 -12.04 -0.57 -32.24
C ASP A 100 -12.03 0.86 -32.82
N LYS A 101 -12.11 1.89 -31.96
CA LYS A 101 -12.12 3.29 -32.41
C LYS A 101 -10.77 3.79 -32.91
N CYS A 102 -9.66 3.32 -32.35
CA CYS A 102 -8.34 3.64 -32.92
C CYS A 102 -8.23 3.11 -34.34
N ARG A 103 -8.72 1.88 -34.63
CA ARG A 103 -8.71 1.34 -35.99
C ARG A 103 -9.56 2.18 -36.96
N GLU A 104 -10.74 2.60 -36.54
CA GLU A 104 -11.59 3.50 -37.32
C GLU A 104 -10.93 4.85 -37.60
N LEU A 105 -10.32 5.47 -36.58
CA LEU A 105 -9.69 6.78 -36.71
C LEU A 105 -8.38 6.73 -37.50
N MET A 106 -7.57 5.68 -37.34
CA MET A 106 -6.37 5.48 -38.16
C MET A 106 -6.71 5.30 -39.64
N LYS A 107 -7.86 4.68 -39.95
CA LYS A 107 -8.34 4.56 -41.34
C LYS A 107 -8.82 5.89 -41.90
N LYS A 108 -9.47 6.73 -41.08
CA LYS A 108 -9.96 8.06 -41.50
C LYS A 108 -8.86 9.10 -41.60
N TYR A 109 -7.85 9.00 -40.75
CA TYR A 109 -6.77 9.98 -40.63
C TYR A 109 -5.41 9.26 -40.60
N PRO A 110 -4.95 8.72 -41.74
CA PRO A 110 -3.71 7.95 -41.80
C PRO A 110 -2.47 8.78 -41.44
N ASP A 111 -2.49 10.09 -41.71
CA ASP A 111 -1.36 11.00 -41.47
C ASP A 111 -1.28 11.48 -40.01
N LEU A 112 -2.30 11.22 -39.19
CA LEU A 112 -2.31 11.66 -37.80
C LEU A 112 -1.47 10.74 -36.92
N ASN A 113 -0.59 11.35 -36.12
CA ASN A 113 0.20 10.63 -35.13
C ASN A 113 -0.73 9.95 -34.09
N GLN A 114 -0.41 8.69 -33.75
CA GLN A 114 -1.13 7.85 -32.80
C GLN A 114 -1.38 8.53 -31.44
N ARG A 115 -0.50 9.43 -30.99
CA ARG A 115 -0.71 10.22 -29.77
C ARG A 115 -1.99 11.05 -29.83
N PHE A 116 -2.27 11.70 -30.96
CA PHE A 116 -3.48 12.49 -31.14
C PHE A 116 -4.72 11.61 -31.25
N ILE A 117 -4.63 10.51 -32.01
CA ILE A 117 -5.73 9.52 -32.11
C ILE A 117 -6.11 9.00 -30.72
N SER A 118 -5.13 8.71 -29.87
CA SER A 118 -5.39 8.23 -28.50
C SER A 118 -6.11 9.27 -27.63
N LYS A 119 -5.77 10.56 -27.78
CA LYS A 119 -6.49 11.66 -27.10
C LYS A 119 -7.94 11.75 -27.61
N MET A 120 -8.13 11.73 -28.93
CA MET A 120 -9.46 11.76 -29.54
C MET A 120 -10.35 10.61 -29.05
N VAL A 121 -9.82 9.38 -28.96
CA VAL A 121 -10.58 8.24 -28.44
C VAL A 121 -10.96 8.40 -26.97
N ALA A 122 -10.07 8.96 -26.15
CA ALA A 122 -10.38 9.22 -24.75
C ALA A 122 -11.52 10.23 -24.60
N ASP A 123 -11.54 11.28 -25.42
CA ASP A 123 -12.61 12.28 -25.41
C ASP A 123 -13.91 11.72 -26.01
N LEU A 124 -13.83 10.91 -27.06
CA LEU A 124 -14.97 10.15 -27.58
C LEU A 124 -15.58 9.27 -26.49
N TRP A 125 -14.78 8.50 -25.74
CA TRP A 125 -15.29 7.66 -24.66
C TRP A 125 -15.96 8.47 -23.53
N LYS A 126 -15.44 9.65 -23.18
CA LYS A 126 -16.10 10.51 -22.17
C LYS A 126 -17.50 10.91 -22.63
N ASN A 127 -17.63 11.33 -23.89
CA ASN A 127 -18.88 11.83 -24.47
C ASN A 127 -19.80 10.72 -25.00
N GLU A 128 -19.33 9.49 -25.06
CA GLU A 128 -20.09 8.35 -25.56
C GLU A 128 -21.32 8.06 -24.69
N SER A 129 -22.38 7.62 -25.34
CA SER A 129 -23.65 7.26 -24.70
C SER A 129 -23.46 6.15 -23.64
N LYS A 130 -24.34 6.15 -22.63
CA LYS A 130 -24.30 5.13 -21.58
C LYS A 130 -24.55 3.72 -22.16
N GLU A 131 -25.42 3.60 -23.15
CA GLU A 131 -25.75 2.33 -23.80
C GLU A 131 -24.54 1.66 -24.44
N VAL A 132 -23.73 2.43 -25.18
CA VAL A 132 -22.49 1.92 -25.78
C VAL A 132 -21.49 1.52 -24.69
N LYS A 133 -21.34 2.33 -23.64
CA LYS A 133 -20.47 1.98 -22.49
C LYS A 133 -20.90 0.68 -21.82
N ASP A 134 -22.20 0.49 -21.63
CA ASP A 134 -22.77 -0.71 -21.03
C ASP A 134 -22.59 -1.94 -21.92
N MET A 135 -22.69 -1.80 -23.25
CA MET A 135 -22.37 -2.87 -24.20
C MET A 135 -20.91 -3.35 -24.07
N TYR A 136 -19.93 -2.43 -24.06
CA TYR A 136 -18.52 -2.81 -23.87
C TYR A 136 -18.23 -3.35 -22.47
N LYS A 137 -18.96 -2.89 -21.46
CA LYS A 137 -18.88 -3.41 -20.09
C LYS A 137 -19.42 -4.85 -20.02
N ALA A 138 -20.55 -5.13 -20.66
CA ALA A 138 -21.12 -6.48 -20.75
C ALA A 138 -20.13 -7.44 -21.43
N ARG A 139 -19.59 -7.05 -22.60
CA ARG A 139 -18.56 -7.84 -23.31
C ARG A 139 -17.32 -8.10 -22.44
N TYR A 140 -16.86 -7.11 -21.67
CA TYR A 140 -15.74 -7.30 -20.75
C TYR A 140 -16.06 -8.31 -19.64
N MET A 141 -17.26 -8.25 -19.06
CA MET A 141 -17.67 -9.18 -18.01
C MET A 141 -17.75 -10.62 -18.51
N GLU A 142 -18.25 -10.82 -19.72
CA GLU A 142 -18.29 -12.12 -20.41
C GLU A 142 -16.87 -12.67 -20.62
N MET A 143 -15.97 -11.90 -21.24
CA MET A 143 -14.57 -12.31 -21.43
C MET A 143 -13.86 -12.63 -20.11
N LYS A 144 -14.17 -11.88 -19.05
CA LYS A 144 -13.64 -12.13 -17.70
C LYS A 144 -14.16 -13.44 -17.13
N GLN A 145 -15.44 -13.74 -17.31
CA GLN A 145 -16.06 -14.98 -16.86
C GLN A 145 -15.52 -16.19 -17.63
N ASP A 146 -15.40 -16.10 -18.95
CA ASP A 146 -14.83 -17.16 -19.78
C ASP A 146 -13.40 -17.48 -19.39
N LYS A 147 -12.57 -16.45 -19.20
CA LYS A 147 -11.20 -16.65 -18.74
C LYS A 147 -11.12 -17.27 -17.35
N GLN A 148 -12.02 -16.88 -16.44
CA GLN A 148 -12.10 -17.49 -15.12
C GLN A 148 -12.49 -18.98 -15.22
N ASN A 149 -13.42 -19.32 -16.11
CA ASN A 149 -13.83 -20.69 -16.36
C ASN A 149 -12.72 -21.51 -17.00
N GLU A 150 -12.01 -20.94 -17.97
CA GLU A 150 -10.86 -21.57 -18.62
C GLU A 150 -9.75 -21.87 -17.60
N GLN A 151 -9.42 -20.90 -16.73
CA GLN A 151 -8.46 -21.09 -15.65
C GLN A 151 -8.89 -22.19 -14.67
N LYS A 152 -10.18 -22.24 -14.29
CA LYS A 152 -10.74 -23.30 -13.45
C LYS A 152 -10.65 -24.67 -14.14
N ASN A 153 -10.95 -24.73 -15.43
CA ASN A 153 -10.91 -25.98 -16.21
C ASN A 153 -9.49 -26.48 -16.38
N LEU A 154 -8.51 -25.59 -16.59
CA LEU A 154 -7.09 -25.93 -16.64
C LEU A 154 -6.56 -26.43 -15.31
N ALA A 155 -6.92 -25.76 -14.21
CA ALA A 155 -6.55 -26.21 -12.87
C ALA A 155 -7.06 -27.63 -12.58
N LYS A 156 -8.32 -27.91 -12.95
CA LYS A 156 -8.90 -29.26 -12.89
C LYS A 156 -8.16 -30.26 -13.78
N LYS A 157 -7.87 -29.90 -15.04
CA LYS A 157 -7.21 -30.78 -16.02
C LYS A 157 -5.79 -31.15 -15.60
N LEU A 158 -5.07 -30.23 -15.00
CA LEU A 158 -3.68 -30.45 -14.56
C LEU A 158 -3.61 -31.15 -13.18
N ASN A 159 -4.74 -31.45 -12.54
CA ASN A 159 -4.81 -31.97 -11.17
C ASN A 159 -3.97 -31.14 -10.17
N ILE A 160 -3.84 -29.84 -10.45
CA ILE A 160 -3.13 -28.91 -9.59
C ILE A 160 -4.15 -28.49 -8.54
N ARG A 161 -3.93 -28.89 -7.28
CA ARG A 161 -4.65 -28.30 -6.13
C ARG A 161 -4.63 -26.79 -6.30
N PRO A 162 -5.75 -26.07 -6.07
CA PRO A 162 -5.81 -24.62 -6.26
C PRO A 162 -4.56 -24.00 -5.65
N LEU A 163 -3.67 -23.49 -6.51
CA LEU A 163 -2.46 -22.84 -6.09
C LEU A 163 -2.95 -21.70 -5.20
N ASP A 164 -2.59 -21.74 -3.93
CA ASP A 164 -2.88 -20.64 -3.03
C ASP A 164 -2.35 -19.35 -3.66
N GLU A 165 -2.92 -18.22 -3.26
CA GLU A 165 -2.56 -16.87 -3.75
C GLU A 165 -1.10 -16.45 -3.45
N SER A 166 -0.18 -17.40 -3.28
CA SER A 166 1.25 -17.22 -3.03
C SER A 166 2.04 -16.72 -4.25
N SER A 167 1.55 -16.91 -5.49
CA SER A 167 2.26 -16.40 -6.68
C SER A 167 2.14 -14.87 -6.88
N SER A 168 1.21 -14.21 -6.19
CA SER A 168 1.17 -12.74 -6.12
C SER A 168 2.17 -12.17 -5.10
N ASN A 169 3.22 -12.92 -4.74
CA ASN A 169 4.22 -12.42 -3.81
C ASN A 169 5.24 -11.49 -4.48
N ASP A 170 5.45 -11.48 -5.79
CA ASP A 170 6.47 -10.58 -6.38
C ASP A 170 6.02 -9.11 -6.45
N SER A 171 4.77 -8.85 -6.85
CA SER A 171 4.18 -7.51 -6.80
C SER A 171 3.87 -7.05 -5.37
N ARG A 172 3.54 -7.98 -4.45
CA ARG A 172 3.39 -7.71 -3.01
C ARG A 172 4.74 -7.54 -2.31
N ALA A 173 5.80 -8.22 -2.75
CA ALA A 173 7.18 -8.09 -2.28
C ALA A 173 7.78 -6.78 -2.77
N LYS A 174 7.49 -6.34 -4.01
CA LYS A 174 7.82 -4.99 -4.47
C LYS A 174 7.15 -3.92 -3.60
N ARG A 175 5.88 -4.11 -3.23
CA ARG A 175 5.15 -3.24 -2.27
C ARG A 175 5.72 -3.29 -0.85
N ARG A 176 6.30 -4.42 -0.43
CA ARG A 176 7.01 -4.58 0.85
C ARG A 176 8.43 -4.02 0.81
N LYS A 177 9.08 -3.99 -0.36
CA LYS A 177 10.44 -3.46 -0.53
C LYS A 177 10.46 -1.93 -0.52
N THR A 178 9.37 -1.27 -0.94
CA THR A 178 9.15 0.17 -0.67
C THR A 178 8.76 0.47 0.79
N GLN A 179 8.51 -0.56 1.61
CA GLN A 179 8.21 -0.45 3.05
C GLN A 179 9.45 -0.70 3.93
N GLY A 180 10.66 -0.46 3.42
CA GLY A 180 11.85 -0.39 4.29
C GLY A 180 11.71 0.67 5.39
N LEU A 181 10.86 1.67 5.15
CA LEU A 181 10.36 2.63 6.13
C LEU A 181 8.98 2.14 6.56
N ASN A 182 8.94 1.28 7.57
CA ASN A 182 7.73 0.61 8.05
C ASN A 182 6.83 1.58 8.85
N VAL A 183 6.46 2.70 8.24
CA VAL A 183 5.60 3.70 8.88
C VAL A 183 4.17 3.18 8.85
N ALA A 184 3.64 2.90 10.04
CA ALA A 184 2.26 2.47 10.21
C ALA A 184 1.31 3.49 9.56
N LYS A 185 0.30 2.99 8.85
CA LYS A 185 -0.68 3.84 8.18
C LYS A 185 -1.60 4.49 9.20
N ALA A 186 -2.05 5.71 8.89
CA ALA A 186 -3.12 6.37 9.63
C ALA A 186 -4.35 5.45 9.75
N SER A 187 -4.96 5.47 10.93
CA SER A 187 -6.07 4.59 11.27
C SER A 187 -7.38 5.06 10.63
N ASN A 188 -8.22 4.12 10.18
CA ASN A 188 -9.53 4.45 9.62
C ASN A 188 -10.45 5.09 10.69
N ALA A 189 -11.42 5.92 10.28
CA ALA A 189 -12.42 6.54 11.14
C ALA A 189 -13.10 5.55 12.11
N PHE A 190 -13.51 4.38 11.61
CA PHE A 190 -14.10 3.35 12.47
C PHE A 190 -13.13 2.81 13.53
N ILE A 191 -11.83 2.73 13.22
CA ILE A 191 -10.82 2.27 14.19
C ILE A 191 -10.64 3.30 15.30
N LYS A 192 -10.71 4.60 14.98
CA LYS A 192 -10.71 5.68 15.98
C LYS A 192 -11.94 5.59 16.88
N TYR A 193 -13.13 5.52 16.28
CA TYR A 193 -14.40 5.33 17.01
C TYR A 193 -14.36 4.11 17.93
N ARG A 194 -13.90 2.97 17.41
CA ARG A 194 -13.80 1.72 18.16
C ARG A 194 -12.86 1.85 19.35
N ARG A 195 -11.71 2.53 19.22
CA ARG A 195 -10.78 2.72 20.35
C ARG A 195 -11.46 3.49 21.49
N ASP A 196 -12.12 4.60 21.18
CA ASP A 196 -12.77 5.44 22.18
C ASP A 196 -13.92 4.68 22.87
N LYS A 197 -14.82 4.10 22.07
CA LYS A 197 -16.00 3.40 22.58
C LYS A 197 -15.72 2.04 23.20
N SER A 198 -14.60 1.39 22.85
CA SER A 198 -14.19 0.15 23.51
C SER A 198 -13.84 0.37 24.97
N LYS A 199 -13.22 1.52 25.32
CA LYS A 199 -12.89 1.85 26.71
C LYS A 199 -14.16 2.01 27.55
N GLU A 200 -15.13 2.77 27.04
CA GLU A 200 -16.45 2.92 27.67
C GLU A 200 -17.15 1.56 27.88
N LEU A 201 -17.10 0.66 26.89
CA LEU A 201 -17.72 -0.66 27.00
C LEU A 201 -17.00 -1.58 27.98
N TYR A 202 -15.68 -1.51 28.09
CA TYR A 202 -14.91 -2.28 29.06
C TYR A 202 -15.22 -1.85 30.50
N GLU A 203 -15.43 -0.56 30.74
CA GLU A 203 -15.78 -0.02 32.06
C GLU A 203 -17.18 -0.49 32.50
N ILE A 204 -18.13 -0.55 31.57
CA ILE A 204 -19.50 -1.00 31.88
C ILE A 204 -19.56 -2.53 32.00
N ASN A 205 -18.80 -3.26 31.18
CA ASN A 205 -18.87 -4.71 31.10
C ASN A 205 -17.45 -5.34 31.05
N PRO A 206 -16.76 -5.46 32.20
CA PRO A 206 -15.40 -5.98 32.24
C PRO A 206 -15.30 -7.47 31.85
N GLY A 207 -16.41 -8.20 31.80
CA GLY A 207 -16.46 -9.61 31.39
C GLY A 207 -16.57 -9.84 29.87
N LEU A 208 -16.77 -8.80 29.06
CA LEU A 208 -16.90 -8.97 27.61
C LEU A 208 -15.55 -9.22 26.94
N THR A 209 -15.53 -10.22 26.06
CA THR A 209 -14.35 -10.52 25.27
C THR A 209 -14.16 -9.48 24.14
N GLN A 210 -12.92 -9.28 23.71
CA GLN A 210 -12.61 -8.33 22.64
C GLN A 210 -13.37 -8.61 21.32
N PRO A 211 -13.58 -9.87 20.88
CA PRO A 211 -14.41 -10.16 19.70
C PRO A 211 -15.86 -9.70 19.86
N GLU A 212 -16.46 -9.89 21.03
CA GLU A 212 -17.84 -9.47 21.33
C GLU A 212 -17.96 -7.95 21.30
N ILE A 213 -17.03 -7.24 21.94
CA ILE A 213 -16.96 -5.77 21.90
C ILE A 213 -16.85 -5.28 20.46
N SER A 214 -16.08 -5.98 19.62
CA SER A 214 -15.92 -5.62 18.20
C SER A 214 -17.23 -5.77 17.42
N ARG A 215 -18.00 -6.82 17.72
CA ARG A 215 -19.31 -7.05 17.09
C ARG A 215 -20.31 -5.98 17.50
N ILE A 216 -20.42 -5.71 18.80
CA ILE A 216 -21.31 -4.68 19.35
C ILE A 216 -20.96 -3.29 18.78
N LEU A 217 -19.68 -2.92 18.75
CA LEU A 217 -19.27 -1.62 18.19
C LEU A 217 -19.43 -1.52 16.68
N GLY A 218 -19.32 -2.65 15.96
CA GLY A 218 -19.61 -2.71 14.54
C GLY A 218 -21.08 -2.42 14.25
N GLU A 219 -21.99 -2.97 15.05
CA GLU A 219 -23.44 -2.70 14.97
C GLU A 219 -23.74 -1.25 15.39
N LYS A 220 -23.16 -0.79 16.50
CA LYS A 220 -23.31 0.60 16.98
C LYS A 220 -22.86 1.60 15.91
N TRP A 221 -21.72 1.38 15.28
CA TRP A 221 -21.23 2.23 14.19
C TRP A 221 -22.17 2.24 12.97
N LYS A 222 -22.81 1.12 12.62
CA LYS A 222 -23.79 1.11 11.52
C LYS A 222 -24.96 2.03 11.82
N ASN A 223 -25.47 1.99 13.05
CA ASN A 223 -26.63 2.77 13.51
C ASN A 223 -26.28 4.21 13.96
N GLU A 224 -24.98 4.51 14.11
CA GLU A 224 -24.51 5.82 14.54
C GLU A 224 -24.89 6.94 13.56
N SER A 225 -25.15 8.13 14.11
CA SER A 225 -25.55 9.30 13.31
C SER A 225 -24.48 9.70 12.28
N LYS A 226 -24.91 10.38 11.21
CA LYS A 226 -23.98 10.86 10.17
C LYS A 226 -22.99 11.89 10.72
N GLU A 227 -23.39 12.67 11.72
CA GLU A 227 -22.57 13.72 12.34
C GLU A 227 -21.37 13.13 13.09
N VAL A 228 -21.60 12.09 13.90
CA VAL A 228 -20.52 11.38 14.61
C VAL A 228 -19.58 10.71 13.60
N LYS A 229 -20.13 10.08 12.55
CA LYS A 229 -19.31 9.51 11.47
C LYS A 229 -18.44 10.57 10.77
N GLN A 230 -18.98 11.76 10.54
CA GLN A 230 -18.24 12.87 9.95
C GLN A 230 -17.15 13.39 10.90
N PHE A 231 -17.42 13.49 12.20
CA PHE A 231 -16.43 13.87 13.20
C PHE A 231 -15.21 12.92 13.17
N TYR A 232 -15.43 11.61 13.22
CA TYR A 232 -14.34 10.63 13.14
C TYR A 232 -13.65 10.61 11.77
N LYS A 233 -14.38 10.92 10.70
CA LYS A 233 -13.78 11.11 9.36
C LYS A 233 -12.85 12.33 9.32
N LYS A 234 -13.23 13.45 9.96
CA LYS A 234 -12.36 14.62 10.10
C LYS A 234 -11.09 14.25 10.89
N LEU A 235 -11.21 13.55 12.02
CA LEU A 235 -10.06 13.05 12.78
C LEU A 235 -9.15 12.12 11.98
N GLN A 236 -9.73 11.24 11.14
CA GLN A 236 -8.96 10.39 10.23
C GLN A 236 -8.17 11.22 9.21
N ILE A 237 -8.80 12.23 8.61
CA ILE A 237 -8.15 13.10 7.61
C ILE A 237 -6.97 13.83 8.24
N LEU A 238 -7.17 14.41 9.44
CA LEU A 238 -6.11 15.11 10.17
C LEU A 238 -4.92 14.19 10.46
N GLU A 239 -5.15 13.00 11.01
CA GLU A 239 -4.07 12.01 11.27
C GLU A 239 -3.38 11.55 9.97
N THR A 240 -4.14 11.45 8.88
CA THR A 240 -3.58 11.09 7.57
C THR A 240 -2.64 12.17 7.04
N VAL A 241 -3.03 13.44 7.17
CA VAL A 241 -2.18 14.58 6.79
C VAL A 241 -0.91 14.59 7.64
N GLU A 242 -1.06 14.41 8.95
CA GLU A 242 0.08 14.37 9.87
C GLU A 242 1.03 13.20 9.58
N THR A 243 0.50 12.00 9.37
CA THR A 243 1.31 10.81 9.05
C THR A 243 2.07 11.01 7.74
N LYS A 244 1.44 11.61 6.72
CA LYS A 244 2.09 11.96 5.46
C LYS A 244 3.18 13.02 5.65
N ALA A 245 2.93 14.04 6.48
CA ALA A 245 3.94 15.05 6.79
C ALA A 245 5.15 14.45 7.52
N ARG A 246 4.92 13.55 8.48
CA ARG A 246 6.00 12.80 9.16
C ARG A 246 6.78 11.92 8.18
N GLN A 247 6.09 11.24 7.26
CA GLN A 247 6.75 10.45 6.21
C GLN A 247 7.60 11.33 5.29
N GLN A 248 7.08 12.49 4.89
CA GLN A 248 7.82 13.42 4.05
C GLN A 248 9.05 13.96 4.78
N ALA A 249 8.90 14.42 6.03
CA ALA A 249 10.03 14.89 6.83
C ALA A 249 11.12 13.82 7.03
N MET A 250 10.72 12.55 7.18
CA MET A 250 11.66 11.42 7.25
C MET A 250 12.43 11.23 5.93
N LEU A 251 11.76 11.39 4.78
CA LEU A 251 12.43 11.33 3.47
C LEU A 251 13.37 12.52 3.26
N ASP A 252 12.96 13.72 3.70
CA ASP A 252 13.78 14.93 3.58
C ASP A 252 15.06 14.81 4.44
N GLN A 253 14.98 14.23 5.65
CA GLN A 253 16.15 13.92 6.48
C GLN A 253 17.13 12.97 5.78
N LEU A 254 16.62 11.90 5.15
CA LEU A 254 17.48 10.96 4.43
C LEU A 254 18.15 11.58 3.21
N ASN A 255 17.46 12.49 2.51
CA ASN A 255 18.05 13.20 1.38
C ASN A 255 19.17 14.15 1.83
N LEU A 256 18.97 14.87 2.94
CA LEU A 256 20.00 15.75 3.52
C LEU A 256 21.27 14.99 3.96
N GLU A 257 21.12 13.78 4.48
CA GLU A 257 22.27 12.92 4.83
C GLU A 257 23.10 12.49 3.61
N VAL A 258 22.48 12.35 2.43
CA VAL A 258 23.20 12.03 1.18
C VAL A 258 24.02 13.23 0.70
N ASP A 259 23.48 14.44 0.79
CA ASP A 259 24.16 15.65 0.35
C ASP A 259 25.39 15.98 1.22
N ILE A 260 25.29 15.82 2.54
CA ILE A 260 26.43 16.00 3.46
C ILE A 260 27.56 15.01 3.18
N ASN A 261 27.22 13.74 2.89
CA ASN A 261 28.22 12.72 2.57
C ASN A 261 28.89 12.95 1.22
N ASN A 262 28.18 13.53 0.24
CA ASN A 262 28.76 13.91 -1.05
C ASN A 262 29.72 15.10 -0.92
N ASP A 263 29.39 16.12 -0.11
CA ASP A 263 30.26 17.30 0.10
C ASP A 263 31.52 16.97 0.95
N LEU A 264 31.42 16.06 1.92
CA LEU A 264 32.61 15.58 2.65
C LEU A 264 33.57 14.79 1.75
N SER A 265 33.07 14.12 0.72
CA SER A 265 33.92 13.40 -0.25
C SER A 265 34.66 14.34 -1.20
N HIS A 266 34.12 15.52 -1.49
CA HIS A 266 34.75 16.52 -2.35
C HIS A 266 35.83 17.34 -1.62
N THR A 267 35.68 17.51 -0.29
CA THR A 267 36.63 18.29 0.52
C THR A 267 37.94 17.55 0.83
N GLN A 268 37.99 16.21 0.73
CA GLN A 268 39.21 15.44 1.01
C GLN A 268 40.25 15.40 -0.14
N GLN A 269 40.02 16.08 -1.27
CA GLN A 269 41.01 16.18 -2.35
C GLN A 269 41.78 17.51 -2.41
N ILE A 270 41.52 18.45 -1.51
CA ILE A 270 42.33 19.67 -1.40
C ILE A 270 43.40 19.45 -0.32
N SER A 271 44.53 18.89 -0.74
CA SER A 271 45.77 18.92 0.05
C SER A 271 46.10 20.37 0.40
N PRO A 272 46.31 20.72 1.68
CA PRO A 272 46.85 22.03 2.02
C PRO A 272 48.32 22.05 1.60
N GLU A 273 48.63 22.76 0.52
CA GLU A 273 50.00 23.17 0.24
C GLU A 273 50.41 24.12 1.37
N ILE A 274 51.23 23.62 2.29
CA ILE A 274 51.74 24.35 3.46
C ILE A 274 52.70 25.44 2.96
N PRO A 275 52.39 26.74 3.08
CA PRO A 275 53.42 27.76 2.98
C PRO A 275 54.17 27.75 4.32
N GLN A 276 55.44 27.37 4.28
CA GLN A 276 56.37 27.52 5.39
C GLN A 276 56.44 29.00 5.78
N ARG A 277 55.64 29.44 6.75
CA ARG A 277 55.76 30.78 7.35
C ARG A 277 55.89 30.66 8.86
N THR A 278 57.04 31.15 9.30
CA THR A 278 57.60 31.18 10.64
C THR A 278 56.63 31.59 11.74
N LEU A 279 56.75 30.84 12.84
CA LEU A 279 56.15 31.00 14.16
C LEU A 279 56.13 32.46 14.66
N SER A 280 54.94 32.94 15.03
CA SER A 280 54.78 33.85 16.18
C SER A 280 53.40 33.60 16.80
N VAL A 281 53.42 33.24 18.08
CA VAL A 281 52.29 32.78 18.89
C VAL A 281 51.60 33.99 19.54
N PRO A 282 50.28 34.20 19.35
CA PRO A 282 49.48 35.00 20.26
C PRO A 282 48.57 34.12 21.16
N PRO A 283 48.16 34.64 22.33
CA PRO A 283 47.52 33.83 23.36
C PRO A 283 46.02 33.57 23.11
N ARG A 284 45.64 32.39 23.60
CA ARG A 284 44.36 31.70 23.63
C ARG A 284 43.19 32.56 24.15
N GLN A 285 42.19 32.79 23.31
CA GLN A 285 40.85 33.19 23.74
C GLN A 285 39.90 32.01 23.56
N THR A 286 39.34 31.55 24.68
CA THR A 286 38.29 30.55 24.77
C THR A 286 36.97 31.18 24.37
N VAL A 287 36.42 30.82 23.21
CA VAL A 287 35.06 31.22 22.81
C VAL A 287 34.13 30.02 22.99
N ASN A 288 33.11 30.26 23.82
CA ASN A 288 32.17 29.31 24.36
C ASN A 288 31.00 29.15 23.37
N ASN A 289 30.97 28.07 22.58
CA ASN A 289 29.88 27.82 21.63
C ASN A 289 28.81 26.94 22.29
N GLN A 290 27.93 27.58 23.05
CA GLN A 290 26.74 26.95 23.63
C GLN A 290 25.49 27.69 23.16
N THR A 291 24.84 27.18 22.11
CA THR A 291 23.37 27.25 21.89
C THR A 291 22.98 26.52 20.60
N CYS A 292 22.73 25.22 20.69
CA CYS A 292 21.84 24.54 19.74
C CYS A 292 20.42 24.64 20.32
N LEU A 293 19.62 25.56 19.78
CA LEU A 293 18.20 25.67 20.10
C LEU A 293 17.47 24.44 19.56
N HIS A 294 17.16 23.52 20.46
CA HIS A 294 16.33 22.35 20.19
C HIS A 294 14.87 22.80 20.17
N TYR A 295 14.29 23.03 18.99
CA TYR A 295 12.87 23.31 18.84
C TYR A 295 12.07 22.04 19.13
N LYS A 296 11.64 21.91 20.38
CA LYS A 296 10.70 20.88 20.83
C LYS A 296 9.29 21.34 20.43
N LEU A 297 8.72 20.72 19.40
CA LEU A 297 7.30 20.92 19.07
C LEU A 297 6.44 20.47 20.27
N PRO A 298 5.48 21.30 20.74
CA PRO A 298 4.64 20.94 21.87
C PRO A 298 3.80 19.70 21.56
N SER A 299 3.70 18.83 22.56
CA SER A 299 2.92 17.60 22.47
C SER A 299 1.42 17.94 22.36
N ILE A 300 0.68 17.21 21.51
CA ILE A 300 -0.79 17.33 21.35
C ILE A 300 -1.52 17.27 22.70
N ARG A 301 -0.90 16.65 23.72
CA ARG A 301 -1.47 16.55 25.07
C ARG A 301 -1.56 17.90 25.80
N GLU A 302 -0.70 18.87 25.47
CA GLU A 302 -0.68 20.19 26.12
C GLU A 302 -1.65 21.18 25.48
N VAL A 303 -1.96 21.02 24.18
CA VAL A 303 -2.83 21.93 23.43
C VAL A 303 -4.32 21.71 23.72
N PHE A 304 -4.71 20.56 24.28
CA PHE A 304 -6.11 20.19 24.49
C PHE A 304 -6.53 20.12 25.97
N SER A 305 -5.69 20.54 26.91
CA SER A 305 -6.00 20.59 28.35
C SER A 305 -7.12 21.59 28.69
N ASP A 306 -7.32 22.60 27.85
CA ASP A 306 -8.16 23.76 28.15
C ASP A 306 -9.51 23.76 27.43
N ILE A 307 -9.90 22.66 26.76
CA ILE A 307 -11.25 22.54 26.19
C ILE A 307 -12.15 21.87 27.23
N PRO A 308 -13.04 22.61 27.92
CA PRO A 308 -14.00 22.00 28.84
C PRO A 308 -14.90 21.03 28.07
N TRP A 309 -14.80 19.75 28.40
CA TRP A 309 -15.72 18.74 27.91
C TRP A 309 -17.11 19.02 28.48
N ASN A 310 -18.03 19.41 27.59
CA ASN A 310 -19.40 19.73 27.96
C ASN A 310 -20.13 18.47 28.43
N ASP A 311 -20.50 18.42 29.71
CA ASP A 311 -21.16 17.32 30.41
C ASP A 311 -22.68 17.20 30.10
N HIS A 312 -23.12 17.70 28.95
CA HIS A 312 -24.55 17.97 28.66
C HIS A 312 -25.38 16.79 28.12
N LEU A 313 -24.93 15.54 28.23
CA LEU A 313 -25.71 14.37 27.74
C LEU A 313 -26.16 13.37 28.81
N LYS A 314 -26.24 13.80 30.08
CA LYS A 314 -26.98 13.06 31.11
C LYS A 314 -28.27 13.77 31.43
N THR A 315 -29.34 13.48 30.69
CA THR A 315 -30.72 13.45 31.20
C THR A 315 -31.66 12.87 30.15
N ASN A 316 -32.62 12.09 30.64
CA ASN A 316 -33.83 11.59 29.96
C ASN A 316 -33.72 10.27 29.20
N HIS A 317 -33.68 9.18 29.96
CA HIS A 317 -34.51 8.01 29.65
C HIS A 317 -35.10 7.46 30.96
N ASN A 318 -36.30 7.95 31.28
CA ASN A 318 -37.25 7.26 32.15
C ASN A 318 -38.63 7.65 31.62
N LEU A 319 -39.20 6.76 30.80
CA LEU A 319 -40.62 6.49 30.56
C LEU A 319 -40.72 5.42 29.48
#